data_AF-A0A069NR88-F1
#
_entry.id   AF-A0A069NR88-F1
#
_cell.length_a   1.000
_cell.length_b   1.000
_cell.length_c   1.000
_cell.angle_alpha   90.00
_cell.angle_beta   90.00
_cell.angle_gamma   90.00
#
_symmetry.space_group_name_H-M   'P 1'
#
loop_
_entity.id
_entity.type
_entity.pdbx_description
1 polymer ?
#
loop_
_entity_poly.entity_id
_entity_poly.type
_entity_poly.pdbx_seq_one_letter_code
_entity_poly.pdbx_strand_id
1 'polypeptide(L)'
;MIDASADDNNDEQSDLFGSAAPVPAAASKRRGVQPAVSQPELETLARRLPSGVHLGTSTWSFPGWRGIVYGDDYSNTKLSRDGLSAYSAHPLLRSVSIDRSFYAPLSLAEYARYASQVPEHFRFIVKAPASVTDAFIRGERGAPGSGNPSFLDARIAIDEFVTPCIGGLGAKAGALVFQIPPLPDAMIVEPSRFTDRLATFLGALPPLEGDACYAVELRDAVMLTPRFIRALRDANVRYCIGVHARMPDVRRQAKALALLDEQKRGPLIVRWSLHSGFKYEQAKAKYEPFDRIVDEDIDTRAALAELAAQYAIAGQPVVIAANNKAEGSAPLTCFELARGIAEACERAQSN
;
A
#
# COMPACT_ATOMS: atom_id res chain seq x y z
N MET A 1 3.66 47.26 -69.33
CA MET A 1 4.16 47.97 -68.14
C MET A 1 5.62 47.57 -67.96
N ILE A 2 6.51 48.44 -68.46
CA ILE A 2 7.84 48.84 -67.97
C ILE A 2 8.57 47.77 -67.11
N ASP A 3 9.55 47.01 -67.61
CA ASP A 3 10.96 47.33 -67.95
C ASP A 3 11.95 47.17 -66.75
N ALA A 4 13.18 46.78 -67.11
CA ALA A 4 14.46 46.71 -66.38
C ALA A 4 14.65 45.56 -65.35
N SER A 5 15.60 44.62 -65.46
CA SER A 5 17.06 44.65 -65.77
C SER A 5 17.97 45.08 -64.60
N ALA A 6 19.20 44.56 -64.65
CA ALA A 6 20.36 44.70 -63.75
C ALA A 6 20.44 43.61 -62.65
N ASP A 7 21.32 42.62 -62.79
CA ASP A 7 22.79 42.70 -62.62
C ASP A 7 23.17 43.41 -61.31
N ASP A 8 23.91 42.74 -60.44
CA ASP A 8 25.38 42.84 -60.45
C ASP A 8 25.95 42.49 -59.07
N ASN A 9 27.08 41.76 -59.10
CA ASN A 9 28.22 41.86 -58.18
C ASN A 9 28.03 41.67 -56.65
N ASN A 10 29.00 41.24 -55.87
CA ASN A 10 30.30 40.58 -55.98
C ASN A 10 30.73 40.40 -54.51
N ASP A 11 31.88 39.75 -54.29
CA ASP A 11 32.70 39.80 -53.08
C ASP A 11 32.23 38.89 -51.92
N GLU A 12 32.86 37.73 -51.75
CA GLU A 12 34.19 37.54 -51.14
C GLU A 12 34.23 37.91 -49.64
N GLN A 13 34.58 36.88 -48.87
CA GLN A 13 35.66 36.88 -47.86
C GLN A 13 35.24 36.61 -46.41
N SER A 14 35.88 35.55 -45.88
CA SER A 14 36.20 35.26 -44.47
C SER A 14 35.02 34.97 -43.52
N ASP A 15 35.00 33.92 -42.69
CA ASP A 15 36.12 33.47 -41.87
C ASP A 15 36.06 31.99 -41.49
N LEU A 16 37.27 31.47 -41.35
CA LEU A 16 37.68 30.16 -40.88
C LEU A 16 37.51 30.06 -39.35
N PHE A 17 37.00 28.92 -38.87
CA PHE A 17 37.09 28.40 -37.50
C PHE A 17 36.44 29.19 -36.34
N GLY A 18 35.18 28.83 -36.05
CA GLY A 18 34.56 28.97 -34.73
C GLY A 18 34.12 27.61 -34.20
N SER A 19 34.76 27.14 -33.12
CA SER A 19 34.51 25.88 -32.40
C SER A 19 33.02 25.60 -32.19
N ALA A 20 32.50 24.56 -32.85
CA ALA A 20 31.17 24.04 -32.55
C ALA A 20 31.16 23.50 -31.11
N ALA A 21 30.39 24.17 -30.24
CA ALA A 21 30.13 23.68 -28.89
C ALA A 21 29.54 22.26 -28.97
N PRO A 22 29.92 21.32 -28.07
CA PRO A 22 29.35 19.99 -28.07
C PRO A 22 27.85 20.13 -27.80
N VAL A 23 27.04 19.80 -28.80
CA VAL A 23 25.60 19.63 -28.64
C VAL A 23 25.43 18.57 -27.54
N PRO A 24 24.68 18.83 -26.45
CA PRO A 24 24.49 17.83 -25.42
C PRO A 24 23.90 16.59 -26.08
N ALA A 25 24.61 15.46 -25.98
CA ALA A 25 24.12 14.19 -26.46
C ALA A 25 22.72 13.97 -25.87
N ALA A 26 21.70 13.93 -26.73
CA ALA A 26 20.34 13.65 -26.32
C ALA A 26 20.36 12.37 -25.48
N ALA A 27 20.05 12.52 -24.20
CA ALA A 27 20.01 11.41 -23.26
C ALA A 27 19.17 10.30 -23.89
N SER A 28 19.79 9.15 -24.14
CA SER A 28 19.12 7.92 -24.56
C SER A 28 17.82 7.79 -23.75
N LYS A 29 16.67 7.86 -24.43
CA LYS A 29 15.34 7.73 -23.81
C LYS A 29 15.28 6.39 -23.10
N ARG A 30 15.59 6.38 -21.80
CA ARG A 30 15.46 5.19 -20.95
C ARG A 30 14.00 4.76 -21.00
N ARG A 31 13.72 3.61 -21.62
CA ARG A 31 12.35 3.18 -21.99
C ARG A 31 11.42 2.93 -20.77
N GLY A 32 11.97 2.73 -19.57
CA GLY A 32 11.23 2.44 -18.34
C GLY A 32 11.05 3.62 -17.39
N VAL A 33 10.11 3.52 -16.46
CA VAL A 33 9.98 4.47 -15.33
C VAL A 33 11.28 4.44 -14.52
N GLN A 34 11.90 5.59 -14.32
CA GLN A 34 13.14 5.68 -13.55
C GLN A 34 12.84 5.96 -12.07
N PRO A 35 13.56 5.33 -11.12
CA PRO A 35 13.47 5.71 -9.72
C PRO A 35 14.04 7.13 -9.51
N ALA A 36 13.57 7.82 -8.48
CA ALA A 36 14.20 9.04 -8.00
C ALA A 36 15.62 8.73 -7.49
N VAL A 37 16.50 9.74 -7.53
CA VAL A 37 17.83 9.62 -6.94
C VAL A 37 17.66 9.48 -5.43
N SER A 38 18.18 8.38 -4.88
CA SER A 38 18.13 8.11 -3.44
C SER A 38 18.93 9.16 -2.66
N GLN A 39 18.37 9.63 -1.56
CA GLN A 39 19.03 10.58 -0.66
C GLN A 39 19.86 9.80 0.38
N PRO A 40 21.14 10.17 0.63
CA PRO A 40 22.02 9.44 1.57
C PRO A 40 21.43 9.25 2.99
N GLU A 41 20.63 10.21 3.44
CA GLU A 41 19.93 10.15 4.73
C GLU A 41 18.89 9.03 4.77
N LEU A 42 18.14 8.81 3.69
CA LEU A 42 17.13 7.76 3.59
C LEU A 42 17.76 6.37 3.50
N GLU A 43 18.92 6.25 2.86
CA GLU A 43 19.70 5.00 2.87
C GLU A 43 20.24 4.66 4.25
N THR A 44 20.72 5.68 4.97
CA THR A 44 21.19 5.52 6.35
C THR A 44 20.04 5.12 7.27
N LEU A 45 18.87 5.73 7.09
CA LEU A 45 17.66 5.34 7.82
C LEU A 45 17.24 3.90 7.49
N ALA A 46 17.28 3.50 6.22
CA ALA A 46 16.93 2.14 5.82
C ALA A 46 17.84 1.08 6.47
N ARG A 47 19.14 1.37 6.62
CA ARG A 47 20.08 0.49 7.34
C ARG A 47 19.81 0.38 8.84
N ARG A 48 19.16 1.38 9.44
CA ARG A 48 18.76 1.38 10.87
C ARG A 48 17.46 0.61 11.12
N LEU A 49 16.64 0.40 10.10
CA LEU A 49 15.40 -0.35 10.24
C LEU A 49 15.66 -1.87 10.38
N PRO A 50 14.94 -2.56 11.29
CA PRO A 50 14.96 -4.02 11.32
C PRO A 50 14.54 -4.62 9.98
N SER A 51 15.19 -5.72 9.58
CA SER A 51 14.97 -6.34 8.26
C SER A 51 13.54 -6.85 8.05
N GLY A 52 12.82 -7.19 9.12
CA GLY A 52 11.41 -7.60 9.11
C GLY A 52 10.39 -6.45 9.04
N VAL A 53 10.82 -5.19 8.95
CA VAL A 53 9.93 -4.03 8.75
C VAL A 53 9.78 -3.73 7.26
N HIS A 54 8.54 -3.85 6.78
CA HIS A 54 8.13 -3.62 5.41
C HIS A 54 7.11 -2.48 5.34
N LEU A 55 7.59 -1.27 5.06
CA LEU A 55 6.75 -0.11 4.85
C LEU A 55 6.42 0.06 3.37
N GLY A 56 5.21 0.53 3.10
CA GLY A 56 4.68 0.61 1.75
C GLY A 56 3.49 1.53 1.63
N THR A 57 3.01 1.67 0.41
CA THR A 57 1.87 2.52 0.08
C THR A 57 0.68 1.68 -0.40
N SER A 58 -0.53 2.24 -0.45
CA SER A 58 -1.72 1.49 -0.89
C SER A 58 -1.76 1.21 -2.42
N THR A 59 -0.85 1.83 -3.16
CA THR A 59 -0.64 1.70 -4.62
C THR A 59 0.68 2.39 -4.96
N TRP A 60 1.18 2.28 -6.18
CA TRP A 60 2.40 2.95 -6.64
C TRP A 60 2.13 4.07 -7.67
N SER A 61 0.93 4.21 -8.23
CA SER A 61 0.76 4.87 -9.52
C SER A 61 0.61 6.41 -9.52
N PHE A 62 1.05 7.15 -8.51
CA PHE A 62 0.81 8.60 -8.41
C PHE A 62 1.90 9.48 -9.05
N PRO A 63 1.55 10.36 -10.03
CA PRO A 63 2.51 11.26 -10.67
C PRO A 63 3.17 12.27 -9.74
N GLY A 64 2.48 12.75 -8.70
CA GLY A 64 3.03 13.73 -7.76
C GLY A 64 4.19 13.22 -6.92
N TRP A 65 4.55 11.93 -7.03
CA TRP A 65 5.75 11.39 -6.38
C TRP A 65 7.03 11.60 -7.19
N ARG A 66 7.01 12.44 -8.23
CA ARG A 66 8.24 12.88 -8.90
C ARG A 66 9.19 13.55 -7.91
N GLY A 67 10.45 13.17 -7.94
CA GLY A 67 11.49 13.63 -7.01
C GLY A 67 11.45 12.92 -5.64
N ILE A 68 10.41 12.14 -5.34
CA ILE A 68 10.28 11.37 -4.10
C ILE A 68 10.51 9.88 -4.39
N VAL A 69 9.77 9.34 -5.36
CA VAL A 69 9.84 7.93 -5.78
C VAL A 69 10.28 7.82 -7.25
N TYR A 70 9.86 8.76 -8.10
CA TYR A 70 10.12 8.73 -9.55
C TYR A 70 11.09 9.82 -9.97
N GLY A 71 12.01 9.50 -10.88
CA GLY A 71 13.06 10.42 -11.34
C GLY A 71 12.60 11.44 -12.37
N ASP A 72 11.40 11.28 -12.94
CA ASP A 72 10.86 12.12 -14.02
C ASP A 72 9.32 12.16 -13.96
N ASP A 73 8.71 12.98 -14.82
CA ASP A 73 7.26 13.07 -14.97
C ASP A 73 6.71 11.87 -15.75
N TYR A 74 5.76 11.18 -15.14
CA TYR A 74 5.07 10.04 -15.76
C TYR A 74 3.57 10.11 -15.54
N SER A 75 2.80 9.69 -16.54
CA SER A 75 1.35 9.56 -16.40
C SER A 75 0.99 8.45 -15.42
N ASN A 76 -0.16 8.59 -14.75
CA ASN A 76 -0.70 7.57 -13.85
C ASN A 76 -0.78 6.19 -14.54
N THR A 77 -1.21 6.15 -15.81
CA THR A 77 -1.29 4.93 -16.62
C THR A 77 0.08 4.26 -16.78
N LYS A 78 1.13 5.05 -17.09
CA LYS A 78 2.48 4.52 -17.24
C LYS A 78 3.02 3.99 -15.89
N LEU A 79 2.80 4.73 -14.81
CA LEU A 79 3.22 4.32 -13.47
C LEU A 79 2.49 3.04 -13.00
N SER A 80 1.18 2.94 -13.25
CA SER A 80 0.39 1.75 -12.92
C SER A 80 0.92 0.49 -13.59
N ARG A 81 1.35 0.60 -14.86
CA ARG A 81 1.85 -0.54 -15.64
C ARG A 81 3.31 -0.89 -15.33
N ASP A 82 4.18 0.12 -15.30
CA ASP A 82 5.65 -0.01 -15.38
C ASP A 82 6.38 0.56 -14.16
N GLY A 83 5.67 1.20 -13.23
CA GLY A 83 6.30 1.96 -12.13
C GLY A 83 6.72 1.12 -10.92
N LEU A 84 6.26 -0.13 -10.80
CA LEU A 84 6.51 -0.95 -9.61
C LEU A 84 7.99 -1.28 -9.41
N SER A 85 8.75 -1.50 -10.50
CA SER A 85 10.20 -1.70 -10.41
C SER A 85 10.94 -0.45 -9.92
N ALA A 86 10.53 0.75 -10.35
CA ALA A 86 11.09 2.00 -9.84
C ALA A 86 10.69 2.26 -8.38
N TYR A 87 9.42 2.00 -8.03
CA TYR A 87 8.91 2.12 -6.67
C TYR A 87 9.69 1.25 -5.68
N SER A 88 9.87 -0.03 -6.01
CA SER A 88 10.55 -1.01 -5.14
C SER A 88 12.07 -0.85 -5.08
N ALA A 89 12.65 0.04 -5.90
CA ALA A 89 14.04 0.42 -5.79
C ALA A 89 14.30 1.43 -4.66
N HIS A 90 13.25 2.06 -4.10
CA HIS A 90 13.40 3.00 -3.01
C HIS A 90 13.74 2.27 -1.70
N PRO A 91 14.80 2.66 -0.96
CA PRO A 91 15.33 1.86 0.16
C PRO A 91 14.37 1.67 1.33
N LEU A 92 13.42 2.59 1.52
CA LEU A 92 12.40 2.52 2.58
C LEU A 92 11.07 1.90 2.15
N LEU A 93 10.83 1.69 0.85
CA LEU A 93 9.56 1.18 0.33
C LEU A 93 9.71 -0.31 -0.01
N ARG A 94 9.52 -1.15 1.01
CA ARG A 94 9.73 -2.60 0.97
C ARG A 94 8.43 -3.41 0.94
N SER A 95 7.30 -2.71 0.77
CA SER A 95 5.97 -3.28 0.61
C SER A 95 5.08 -2.42 -0.28
N VAL A 96 4.00 -3.00 -0.79
CA VAL A 96 2.89 -2.25 -1.38
C VAL A 96 1.58 -3.01 -1.23
N SER A 97 0.47 -2.28 -1.09
CA SER A 97 -0.87 -2.86 -1.18
C SER A 97 -1.31 -2.97 -2.63
N ILE A 98 -1.93 -4.10 -2.99
CA ILE A 98 -2.68 -4.29 -4.23
C ILE A 98 -4.16 -4.19 -3.86
N ASP A 99 -4.72 -2.99 -4.04
CA ASP A 99 -6.13 -2.72 -3.74
C ASP A 99 -7.04 -2.90 -4.96
N ARG A 100 -6.50 -2.95 -6.19
CA ARG A 100 -7.30 -3.12 -7.42
C ARG A 100 -8.05 -4.46 -7.45
N SER A 101 -7.53 -5.47 -6.77
CA SER A 101 -8.15 -6.79 -6.62
C SER A 101 -9.51 -6.73 -5.90
N PHE A 102 -9.78 -5.66 -5.16
CA PHE A 102 -11.10 -5.41 -4.57
C PHE A 102 -12.19 -5.25 -5.62
N TYR A 103 -11.89 -4.62 -6.76
CA TYR A 103 -12.87 -4.34 -7.81
C TYR A 103 -12.99 -5.47 -8.83
N ALA A 104 -11.89 -6.17 -9.11
CA ALA A 104 -11.85 -7.32 -9.98
C ALA A 104 -10.74 -8.28 -9.53
N PRO A 105 -11.01 -9.58 -9.33
CA PRO A 105 -9.99 -10.57 -9.06
C PRO A 105 -8.86 -10.53 -10.09
N LEU A 106 -7.64 -10.85 -9.66
CA LEU A 106 -6.47 -10.88 -10.53
C LEU A 106 -6.06 -12.30 -10.84
N SER A 107 -5.61 -12.52 -12.07
CA SER A 107 -5.07 -13.80 -12.49
C SER A 107 -3.71 -14.09 -11.85
N LEU A 108 -3.34 -15.36 -11.81
CA LEU A 108 -2.01 -15.81 -11.37
C LEU A 108 -0.90 -15.10 -12.16
N ALA A 109 -1.07 -14.95 -13.48
CA ALA A 109 -0.09 -14.30 -14.34
C ALA A 109 0.11 -12.81 -14.01
N GLU A 110 -0.95 -12.09 -13.62
CA GLU A 110 -0.84 -10.71 -13.17
C GLU A 110 -0.08 -10.59 -11.85
N TYR A 111 -0.36 -11.48 -10.89
CA TYR A 111 0.40 -11.55 -9.64
C TYR A 111 1.86 -11.92 -9.88
N ALA A 112 2.15 -12.92 -10.73
CA ALA A 112 3.51 -13.31 -11.10
C ALA A 112 4.28 -12.15 -11.74
N ARG A 113 3.62 -11.36 -12.60
CA ARG A 113 4.21 -10.15 -13.19
C ARG A 113 4.52 -9.09 -12.13
N TYR A 114 3.70 -8.94 -11.08
CA TYR A 114 4.04 -8.03 -9.98
C TYR A 114 5.23 -8.56 -9.17
N ALA A 115 5.23 -9.85 -8.85
CA ALA A 115 6.32 -10.47 -8.11
C ALA A 115 7.67 -10.42 -8.83
N SER A 116 7.68 -10.47 -10.16
CA SER A 116 8.92 -10.36 -10.96
C SER A 116 9.50 -8.96 -11.01
N GLN A 117 8.73 -7.93 -10.64
CA GLN A 117 9.15 -6.53 -10.71
C GLN A 117 9.85 -6.02 -9.46
N VAL A 118 9.83 -6.79 -8.37
CA VAL A 118 10.28 -6.36 -7.03
C VAL A 118 11.34 -7.30 -6.45
N PRO A 119 12.19 -6.82 -5.52
CA PRO A 119 13.19 -7.65 -4.83
C PRO A 119 12.58 -8.82 -4.03
N GLU A 120 13.40 -9.82 -3.71
CA GLU A 120 12.98 -11.02 -2.95
C GLU A 120 12.39 -10.71 -1.57
N HIS A 121 12.98 -9.73 -0.87
CA HIS A 121 12.53 -9.32 0.46
C HIS A 121 11.22 -8.50 0.44
N PHE A 122 10.71 -8.13 -0.73
CA PHE A 122 9.52 -7.31 -0.84
C PHE A 122 8.29 -8.10 -0.40
N ARG A 123 7.32 -7.44 0.24
CA ARG A 123 6.07 -8.06 0.69
C ARG A 123 4.87 -7.33 0.14
N PHE A 124 3.89 -8.07 -0.38
CA PHE A 124 2.63 -7.50 -0.83
C PHE A 124 1.56 -7.65 0.25
N ILE A 125 0.78 -6.59 0.44
CA ILE A 125 -0.56 -6.68 1.04
C ILE A 125 -1.54 -6.79 -0.12
N VAL A 126 -2.44 -7.77 -0.11
CA VAL A 126 -3.42 -7.95 -1.19
C VAL A 126 -4.81 -7.91 -0.61
N LYS A 127 -5.62 -6.95 -1.08
CA LYS A 127 -6.99 -6.80 -0.62
C LYS A 127 -7.90 -7.80 -1.34
N ALA A 128 -8.66 -8.56 -0.57
CA ALA A 128 -9.60 -9.52 -1.12
C ALA A 128 -10.70 -8.84 -1.97
N PRO A 129 -11.23 -9.51 -3.00
CA PRO A 129 -12.33 -9.00 -3.83
C PRO A 129 -13.58 -8.62 -3.02
N ALA A 130 -14.30 -7.58 -3.48
CA ALA A 130 -15.59 -7.19 -2.92
C ALA A 130 -16.65 -8.29 -3.08
N SER A 131 -16.53 -9.13 -4.11
CA SER A 131 -17.42 -10.27 -4.36
C SER A 131 -17.51 -11.24 -3.17
N VAL A 132 -16.47 -11.32 -2.33
CA VAL A 132 -16.46 -12.18 -1.13
C VAL A 132 -16.43 -11.40 0.19
N THR A 133 -16.09 -10.11 0.17
CA THR A 133 -15.96 -9.28 1.39
C THR A 133 -17.08 -8.27 1.62
N ASP A 134 -17.88 -7.94 0.61
CA ASP A 134 -19.02 -7.03 0.77
C ASP A 134 -20.33 -7.81 0.92
N ALA A 135 -21.14 -7.44 1.92
CA ALA A 135 -22.46 -8.02 2.14
C ALA A 135 -23.48 -7.56 1.08
N PHE A 136 -23.15 -6.53 0.31
CA PHE A 136 -23.99 -6.00 -0.77
C PHE A 136 -23.27 -6.04 -2.12
N ILE A 137 -24.03 -6.30 -3.18
CA ILE A 137 -23.62 -5.95 -4.54
C ILE A 137 -23.83 -4.44 -4.67
N ARG A 138 -22.74 -3.69 -4.81
CA ARG A 138 -22.82 -2.23 -4.92
C ARG A 138 -23.22 -1.82 -6.34
N GLY A 139 -24.15 -0.87 -6.42
CA GLY A 139 -24.53 -0.23 -7.69
C GLY A 139 -23.57 0.89 -8.10
N GLU A 140 -23.99 1.69 -9.07
CA GLU A 140 -23.27 2.91 -9.46
C GLU A 140 -22.99 3.80 -8.23
N ARG A 141 -21.80 4.40 -8.18
CA ARG A 141 -21.31 5.25 -7.08
C ARG A 141 -21.12 4.54 -5.72
N GLY A 142 -21.21 3.22 -5.66
CA GLY A 142 -20.89 2.45 -4.45
C GLY A 142 -22.03 2.37 -3.43
N ALA A 143 -23.26 2.72 -3.81
CA ALA A 143 -24.43 2.55 -2.95
C ALA A 143 -24.74 1.06 -2.72
N PRO A 144 -25.20 0.64 -1.52
CA PRO A 144 -25.66 -0.72 -1.28
C PRO A 144 -26.82 -1.07 -2.23
N GLY A 145 -26.66 -2.13 -3.02
CA GLY A 145 -27.72 -2.69 -3.85
C GLY A 145 -28.37 -3.90 -3.17
N SER A 146 -28.50 -5.00 -3.91
CA SER A 146 -29.01 -6.26 -3.36
C SER A 146 -27.98 -6.95 -2.45
N GLY A 147 -28.46 -7.84 -1.58
CA GLY A 147 -27.59 -8.71 -0.80
C GLY A 147 -26.68 -9.55 -1.70
N ASN A 148 -25.41 -9.67 -1.31
CA ASN A 148 -24.43 -10.46 -2.04
C ASN A 148 -24.48 -11.93 -1.57
N PRO A 149 -24.92 -12.88 -2.42
CA PRO A 149 -24.96 -14.29 -2.06
C PRO A 149 -23.57 -14.89 -1.83
N SER A 150 -22.54 -14.34 -2.47
CA SER A 150 -21.14 -14.80 -2.38
C SER A 150 -20.38 -14.21 -1.19
N PHE A 151 -21.03 -13.38 -0.37
CA PHE A 151 -20.40 -12.81 0.82
C PHE A 151 -19.90 -13.92 1.75
N LEU A 152 -18.60 -13.92 2.06
CA LEU A 152 -17.94 -14.97 2.84
C LEU A 152 -18.15 -16.39 2.27
N ASP A 153 -18.18 -16.53 0.94
CA ASP A 153 -18.10 -17.83 0.27
C ASP A 153 -16.62 -18.26 0.16
N ALA A 154 -16.26 -19.32 0.88
CA ALA A 154 -14.88 -19.79 0.96
C ALA A 154 -14.38 -20.33 -0.38
N ARG A 155 -15.22 -21.01 -1.16
CA ARG A 155 -14.82 -21.60 -2.43
C ARG A 155 -14.47 -20.50 -3.44
N ILE A 156 -15.32 -19.49 -3.55
CA ILE A 156 -15.06 -18.32 -4.41
C ILE A 156 -13.79 -17.60 -3.95
N ALA A 157 -13.61 -17.40 -2.64
CA ALA A 157 -12.41 -16.77 -2.11
C ALA A 157 -11.14 -17.59 -2.43
N ILE A 158 -11.21 -18.92 -2.37
CA ILE A 158 -10.09 -19.80 -2.67
C ILE A 158 -9.73 -19.75 -4.16
N ASP A 159 -10.73 -19.90 -5.02
CA ASP A 159 -10.54 -20.06 -6.47
C ASP A 159 -10.16 -18.73 -7.13
N GLU A 160 -10.80 -17.62 -6.76
CA GLU A 160 -10.62 -16.33 -7.42
C GLU A 160 -9.55 -15.45 -6.76
N PHE A 161 -9.21 -15.70 -5.48
CA PHE A 161 -8.31 -14.84 -4.73
C PHE A 161 -7.11 -15.58 -4.13
N VAL A 162 -7.32 -16.55 -3.25
CA VAL A 162 -6.21 -17.18 -2.52
C VAL A 162 -5.26 -17.91 -3.47
N THR A 163 -5.78 -18.83 -4.30
CA THR A 163 -4.96 -19.68 -5.15
C THR A 163 -4.17 -18.88 -6.18
N PRO A 164 -4.78 -17.92 -6.92
CA PRO A 164 -4.03 -17.08 -7.86
C PRO A 164 -3.01 -16.17 -7.17
N CYS A 165 -3.35 -15.61 -6.01
CA CYS A 165 -2.49 -14.71 -5.24
C CYS A 165 -1.24 -15.43 -4.74
N ILE A 166 -1.40 -16.55 -4.05
CA ILE A 166 -0.28 -17.34 -3.53
C ILE A 166 0.53 -17.95 -4.68
N GLY A 167 -0.12 -18.51 -5.68
CA GLY A 167 0.55 -19.11 -6.84
C GLY A 167 1.36 -18.08 -7.66
N GLY A 168 0.89 -16.84 -7.75
CA GLY A 168 1.59 -15.79 -8.51
C GLY A 168 2.63 -15.03 -7.69
N LEU A 169 2.35 -14.70 -6.43
CA LEU A 169 3.29 -13.93 -5.59
C LEU A 169 4.33 -14.81 -4.89
N GLY A 170 4.03 -16.08 -4.64
CA GLY A 170 4.88 -16.99 -3.89
C GLY A 170 5.29 -16.41 -2.54
N ALA A 171 6.58 -16.52 -2.20
CA ALA A 171 7.15 -16.00 -0.95
C ALA A 171 7.03 -14.47 -0.76
N LYS A 172 6.64 -13.72 -1.80
CA LYS A 172 6.41 -12.27 -1.70
C LYS A 172 4.99 -11.94 -1.21
N ALA A 173 4.09 -12.91 -1.09
CA ALA A 173 2.79 -12.72 -0.45
C ALA A 173 3.01 -12.46 1.05
N GLY A 174 2.74 -11.23 1.52
CA GLY A 174 2.86 -10.88 2.93
C GLY A 174 1.54 -11.08 3.67
N ALA A 175 0.48 -10.42 3.21
CA ALA A 175 -0.83 -10.54 3.83
C ALA A 175 -1.96 -10.54 2.79
N LEU A 176 -2.87 -11.50 2.92
CA LEU A 176 -4.14 -11.55 2.20
C LEU A 176 -5.22 -10.97 3.13
N VAL A 177 -5.65 -9.74 2.85
CA VAL A 177 -6.51 -8.96 3.74
C VAL A 177 -7.97 -9.03 3.28
N PHE A 178 -8.80 -9.67 4.08
CA PHE A 178 -10.25 -9.61 3.99
C PHE A 178 -10.75 -8.37 4.73
N GLN A 179 -10.78 -7.24 4.02
CA GLN A 179 -11.34 -6.01 4.57
C GLN A 179 -12.86 -6.01 4.45
N ILE A 180 -13.56 -6.16 5.57
CA ILE A 180 -15.01 -6.13 5.67
C ILE A 180 -15.47 -4.66 5.67
N PRO A 181 -16.17 -4.17 4.61
CA PRO A 181 -16.78 -2.85 4.59
C PRO A 181 -17.86 -2.70 5.66
N PRO A 182 -18.44 -1.50 5.84
CA PRO A 182 -19.56 -1.32 6.76
C PRO A 182 -20.67 -2.33 6.53
N LEU A 183 -21.03 -3.07 7.58
CA LEU A 183 -22.01 -4.14 7.54
C LEU A 183 -23.44 -3.61 7.51
N PRO A 184 -24.41 -4.39 7.01
CA PRO A 184 -25.83 -4.10 7.18
C PRO A 184 -26.20 -4.05 8.67
N ASP A 185 -27.12 -3.16 9.05
CA ASP A 185 -27.59 -3.03 10.44
C ASP A 185 -28.06 -4.36 11.03
N ALA A 186 -28.75 -5.19 10.23
CA ALA A 186 -29.20 -6.52 10.62
C ALA A 186 -28.05 -7.45 11.08
N MET A 187 -26.84 -7.28 10.52
CA MET A 187 -25.66 -8.04 10.96
C MET A 187 -24.97 -7.40 12.17
N ILE A 188 -25.05 -6.07 12.30
CA ILE A 188 -24.49 -5.32 13.44
C ILE A 188 -25.25 -5.63 14.73
N VAL A 189 -26.58 -5.78 14.67
CA VAL A 189 -27.41 -6.12 15.83
C VAL A 189 -27.27 -7.58 16.28
N GLU A 190 -26.78 -8.46 15.40
CA GLU A 190 -26.46 -9.86 15.71
C GLU A 190 -24.94 -10.17 15.55
N PRO A 191 -24.05 -9.51 16.32
CA PRO A 191 -22.60 -9.58 16.07
C PRO A 191 -22.03 -10.99 16.26
N SER A 192 -22.63 -11.80 17.13
CA SER A 192 -22.24 -13.21 17.32
C SER A 192 -22.47 -14.03 16.05
N ARG A 193 -23.62 -13.86 15.39
CA ARG A 193 -23.97 -14.60 14.18
C ARG A 193 -23.06 -14.25 13.01
N PHE A 194 -22.75 -12.96 12.85
CA PHE A 194 -21.74 -12.52 11.88
C PHE A 194 -20.38 -13.16 12.18
N THR A 195 -19.96 -13.13 13.45
CA THR A 195 -18.66 -13.69 13.87
C THR A 195 -18.59 -15.19 13.59
N ASP A 196 -19.66 -15.95 13.81
CA ASP A 196 -19.70 -17.40 13.57
C ASP A 196 -19.63 -17.74 12.09
N ARG A 197 -20.33 -16.95 11.26
CA ARG A 197 -20.21 -17.05 9.80
C ARG A 197 -18.79 -16.75 9.33
N LEU A 198 -18.18 -15.69 9.87
CA LEU A 198 -16.80 -15.33 9.55
C LEU A 198 -15.81 -16.43 10.00
N ALA A 199 -15.97 -16.98 11.20
CA ALA A 199 -15.13 -18.08 11.69
C ALA A 199 -15.24 -19.32 10.79
N THR A 200 -16.46 -19.67 10.37
CA THR A 200 -16.71 -20.78 9.43
C THR A 200 -16.01 -20.55 8.09
N PHE A 201 -16.13 -19.34 7.54
CA PHE A 201 -15.46 -18.95 6.30
C PHE A 201 -13.94 -19.05 6.42
N LEU A 202 -13.35 -18.48 7.48
CA LEU A 202 -11.91 -18.47 7.70
C LEU A 202 -11.35 -19.88 7.94
N GLY A 203 -12.07 -20.71 8.71
CA GLY A 203 -11.69 -22.10 8.96
C GLY A 203 -11.78 -23.01 7.74
N ALA A 204 -12.47 -22.59 6.67
CA ALA A 204 -12.54 -23.30 5.41
C ALA A 204 -11.43 -22.89 4.42
N LEU A 205 -10.66 -21.83 4.70
CA LEU A 205 -9.54 -21.41 3.87
C LEU A 205 -8.36 -22.39 4.03
N PRO A 206 -7.59 -22.66 2.96
CA PRO A 206 -6.42 -23.52 3.05
C PRO A 206 -5.33 -22.86 3.92
N PRO A 207 -4.50 -23.65 4.62
CA PRO A 207 -3.36 -23.09 5.32
C PRO A 207 -2.41 -22.41 4.34
N LEU A 208 -1.80 -21.30 4.78
CA LEU A 208 -0.75 -20.62 4.03
C LEU A 208 0.63 -21.09 4.50
N GLU A 209 1.59 -21.11 3.57
CA GLU A 209 2.99 -21.46 3.85
C GLU A 209 3.88 -20.22 3.96
N GLY A 210 5.02 -20.36 4.65
CA GLY A 210 6.01 -19.30 4.81
C GLY A 210 5.51 -18.12 5.65
N ASP A 211 5.91 -16.91 5.25
CA ASP A 211 5.56 -15.66 5.97
C ASP A 211 4.15 -15.13 5.64
N ALA A 212 3.45 -15.76 4.69
CA ALA A 212 2.14 -15.31 4.25
C ALA A 212 1.08 -15.54 5.35
N CYS A 213 0.21 -14.57 5.57
CA CYS A 213 -0.89 -14.70 6.51
C CYS A 213 -2.21 -14.19 5.93
N TYR A 214 -3.32 -14.76 6.43
CA TYR A 214 -4.61 -14.12 6.31
C TYR A 214 -4.75 -13.04 7.37
N ALA A 215 -5.40 -11.94 7.01
CA ALA A 215 -5.80 -10.92 7.97
C ALA A 215 -7.21 -10.41 7.70
N VAL A 216 -7.92 -10.04 8.77
CA VAL A 216 -9.24 -9.39 8.67
C VAL A 216 -9.14 -7.95 9.12
N GLU A 217 -9.69 -7.05 8.32
CA GLU A 217 -9.76 -5.62 8.61
C GLU A 217 -11.23 -5.19 8.70
N LEU A 218 -11.66 -4.63 9.82
CA LEU A 218 -13.03 -4.16 10.01
C LEU A 218 -13.20 -2.68 9.61
N ARG A 219 -14.45 -2.31 9.31
CA ARG A 219 -14.88 -0.91 9.08
C ARG A 219 -16.00 -0.45 10.01
N ASP A 220 -16.33 -1.26 11.02
CA ASP A 220 -17.29 -0.95 12.07
C ASP A 220 -16.67 -1.20 13.45
N ALA A 221 -16.42 -0.13 14.21
CA ALA A 221 -15.80 -0.22 15.53
C ALA A 221 -16.57 -1.13 16.52
N VAL A 222 -17.91 -1.14 16.43
CA VAL A 222 -18.77 -1.97 17.29
C VAL A 222 -18.54 -3.46 17.11
N MET A 223 -18.03 -3.87 15.95
CA MET A 223 -17.74 -5.28 15.64
C MET A 223 -16.37 -5.73 16.18
N LEU A 224 -15.52 -4.80 16.62
CA LEU A 224 -14.24 -5.12 17.26
C LEU A 224 -14.48 -5.58 18.71
N THR A 225 -14.92 -6.82 18.85
CA THR A 225 -15.26 -7.45 20.13
C THR A 225 -14.23 -8.52 20.53
N PRO A 226 -14.14 -8.88 21.82
CA PRO A 226 -13.31 -10.02 22.23
C PRO A 226 -13.72 -11.34 21.57
N ARG A 227 -15.00 -11.53 21.22
CA ARG A 227 -15.47 -12.72 20.48
C ARG A 227 -14.87 -12.75 19.07
N PHE A 228 -14.91 -11.62 18.36
CA PHE A 228 -14.29 -11.48 17.05
C PHE A 228 -12.79 -11.79 17.10
N ILE A 229 -12.06 -11.23 18.06
CA ILE A 229 -10.62 -11.48 18.21
C ILE A 229 -10.33 -12.96 18.50
N ARG A 230 -11.11 -13.63 19.37
CA ARG A 230 -10.96 -15.07 19.61
C ARG A 230 -11.23 -15.90 18.36
N ALA A 231 -12.27 -15.57 17.60
CA ALA A 231 -12.58 -16.27 16.34
C ALA A 231 -11.42 -16.17 15.33
N LEU A 232 -10.75 -15.01 15.24
CA LEU A 232 -9.55 -14.87 14.41
C LEU A 232 -8.39 -15.73 14.93
N ARG A 233 -8.17 -15.76 16.25
CA ARG A 233 -7.13 -16.58 16.88
C ARG A 233 -7.35 -18.07 16.58
N ASP A 234 -8.56 -18.56 16.78
CA ASP A 234 -8.93 -19.97 16.58
C ASP A 234 -8.76 -20.39 15.10
N ALA A 235 -8.96 -19.46 14.16
CA ALA A 235 -8.75 -19.66 12.73
C ALA A 235 -7.30 -19.39 12.26
N ASN A 236 -6.36 -19.07 13.15
CA ASN A 236 -4.99 -18.65 12.83
C ASN A 236 -4.92 -17.48 11.82
N VAL A 237 -5.83 -16.51 11.98
CA VAL A 237 -5.95 -15.32 11.14
C VAL A 237 -5.55 -14.09 11.94
N ARG A 238 -4.82 -13.17 11.31
CA ARG A 238 -4.39 -11.92 11.96
C ARG A 238 -5.50 -10.89 11.98
N TYR A 239 -5.49 -10.03 12.99
CA TYR A 239 -6.24 -8.79 12.95
C TYR A 239 -5.41 -7.72 12.24
N CYS A 240 -5.95 -7.11 11.18
CA CYS A 240 -5.35 -5.97 10.50
C CYS A 240 -5.83 -4.68 11.17
N ILE A 241 -4.90 -3.89 11.69
CA ILE A 241 -5.20 -2.56 12.22
C ILE A 241 -5.54 -1.64 11.03
N GLY A 242 -6.77 -1.14 11.01
CA GLY A 242 -7.25 -0.23 9.98
C GLY A 242 -7.30 1.19 10.54
N VAL A 243 -6.40 2.07 10.10
CA VAL A 243 -6.49 3.50 10.45
C VAL A 243 -7.51 4.15 9.52
N HIS A 244 -8.68 4.43 10.07
CA HIS A 244 -9.84 4.91 9.35
C HIS A 244 -10.82 5.59 10.33
N ALA A 245 -11.53 6.64 9.90
CA ALA A 245 -12.45 7.41 10.74
C ALA A 245 -13.62 6.63 11.39
N ARG A 246 -13.89 5.41 10.93
CA ARG A 246 -14.92 4.50 11.51
C ARG A 246 -14.37 3.52 12.54
N MET A 247 -13.05 3.47 12.70
CA MET A 247 -12.36 2.55 13.60
C MET A 247 -11.82 3.31 14.80
N PRO A 248 -11.64 2.64 15.95
CA PRO A 248 -10.95 3.25 17.09
C PRO A 248 -9.51 3.63 16.74
N ASP A 249 -8.90 4.48 17.55
CA ASP A 249 -7.49 4.84 17.41
C ASP A 249 -6.56 3.61 17.48
N VAL A 250 -5.32 3.79 17.00
CA VAL A 250 -4.32 2.72 16.92
C VAL A 250 -4.05 2.08 18.29
N ARG A 251 -3.99 2.86 19.38
CA ARG A 251 -3.68 2.32 20.71
C ARG A 251 -4.81 1.43 21.21
N ARG A 252 -6.07 1.78 20.94
CA ARG A 252 -7.22 0.92 21.23
C ARG A 252 -7.25 -0.35 20.38
N GLN A 253 -6.97 -0.25 19.08
CA GLN A 253 -6.86 -1.43 18.21
C GLN A 253 -5.69 -2.34 18.63
N ALA A 254 -4.56 -1.78 19.09
CA ALA A 254 -3.41 -2.53 19.58
C ALA A 254 -3.74 -3.37 20.82
N LYS A 255 -4.64 -2.92 21.70
CA LYS A 255 -5.14 -3.75 22.83
C LYS A 255 -5.91 -4.97 22.35
N ALA A 256 -6.69 -4.85 21.28
CA ALA A 256 -7.39 -5.99 20.68
C ALA A 256 -6.40 -6.95 20.01
N LEU A 257 -5.34 -6.42 19.39
CA LEU A 257 -4.25 -7.24 18.84
C LEU A 257 -3.44 -7.95 19.95
N ALA A 258 -3.20 -7.29 21.08
CA ALA A 258 -2.54 -7.90 22.24
C ALA A 258 -3.37 -9.06 22.82
N LEU A 259 -4.70 -8.92 22.85
CA LEU A 259 -5.60 -10.03 23.14
C LEU A 259 -5.35 -11.15 22.13
N LEU A 260 -5.39 -10.92 20.82
CA LEU A 260 -5.13 -11.95 19.81
C LEU A 260 -3.80 -12.71 20.08
N ASP A 261 -2.75 -11.98 20.46
CA ASP A 261 -1.38 -12.47 20.64
C ASP A 261 -1.07 -13.12 22.00
N GLU A 262 -2.04 -13.25 22.92
CA GLU A 262 -1.83 -13.82 24.26
C GLU A 262 -1.14 -15.19 24.26
N GLN A 263 -1.42 -16.04 23.28
CA GLN A 263 -0.85 -17.39 23.20
C GLN A 263 0.40 -17.43 22.32
N LYS A 264 0.35 -16.78 21.16
CA LYS A 264 1.44 -16.75 20.18
C LYS A 264 1.34 -15.44 19.42
N ARG A 265 2.42 -14.66 19.48
CA ARG A 265 2.54 -13.45 18.66
C ARG A 265 2.73 -13.84 17.20
N GLY A 266 2.06 -13.10 16.32
CA GLY A 266 2.21 -13.22 14.87
C GLY A 266 2.58 -11.89 14.22
N PRO A 267 2.57 -11.82 12.87
CA PRO A 267 2.92 -10.61 12.14
C PRO A 267 1.95 -9.46 12.44
N LEU A 268 2.49 -8.23 12.39
CA LEU A 268 1.73 -6.98 12.49
C LEU A 268 1.35 -6.50 11.09
N ILE A 269 0.05 -6.43 10.81
CA ILE A 269 -0.48 -5.93 9.55
C ILE A 269 -1.25 -4.64 9.82
N VAL A 270 -0.88 -3.55 9.14
CA VAL A 270 -1.51 -2.24 9.28
C VAL A 270 -1.85 -1.67 7.92
N ARG A 271 -3.06 -1.13 7.77
CA ARG A 271 -3.46 -0.34 6.61
C ARG A 271 -3.96 1.02 7.06
N TRP A 272 -3.19 2.06 6.74
CA TRP A 272 -3.57 3.44 6.99
C TRP A 272 -4.30 4.03 5.79
N SER A 273 -5.63 3.95 5.83
CA SER A 273 -6.48 4.28 4.69
C SER A 273 -6.87 5.76 4.61
N LEU A 274 -7.06 6.41 5.76
CA LEU A 274 -7.57 7.78 5.86
C LEU A 274 -7.05 8.44 7.12
N HIS A 275 -6.87 9.76 7.10
CA HIS A 275 -6.80 10.54 8.33
C HIS A 275 -8.05 10.29 9.19
N SER A 276 -7.85 10.09 10.50
CA SER A 276 -8.93 9.70 11.42
C SER A 276 -10.03 10.76 11.58
N GLY A 277 -9.77 12.01 11.19
CA GLY A 277 -10.67 13.16 11.37
C GLY A 277 -11.50 13.64 10.15
N PHE A 278 -11.38 13.07 8.94
CA PHE A 278 -12.04 13.60 7.73
C PHE A 278 -12.98 12.61 7.02
N LYS A 279 -13.94 13.12 6.24
CA LYS A 279 -14.74 12.33 5.26
C LYS A 279 -14.00 12.24 3.90
N TYR A 280 -14.10 11.09 3.24
CA TYR A 280 -13.31 10.67 2.07
C TYR A 280 -13.25 11.65 0.87
N GLU A 281 -14.29 12.45 0.64
CA GLU A 281 -14.40 13.34 -0.53
C GLU A 281 -13.73 14.71 -0.33
N GLN A 282 -13.61 15.20 0.91
CA GLN A 282 -12.94 16.48 1.20
C GLN A 282 -11.40 16.37 1.15
N ALA A 283 -10.85 15.17 1.36
CA ALA A 283 -9.41 14.93 1.40
C ALA A 283 -8.72 14.97 0.02
N LYS A 284 -9.41 14.58 -1.07
CA LYS A 284 -8.74 14.44 -2.38
C LYS A 284 -8.34 15.79 -2.99
N ALA A 285 -9.24 16.77 -2.98
CA ALA A 285 -8.95 18.10 -3.52
C ALA A 285 -7.91 18.87 -2.69
N LYS A 286 -7.81 18.58 -1.38
CA LYS A 286 -6.87 19.24 -0.48
C LYS A 286 -5.43 18.73 -0.64
N TYR A 287 -5.27 17.45 -0.99
CA TYR A 287 -3.97 16.78 -0.92
C TYR A 287 -3.31 16.54 -2.28
N GLU A 288 -4.04 16.69 -3.40
CA GLU A 288 -3.40 16.69 -4.71
C GLU A 288 -2.34 17.82 -4.77
N PRO A 289 -1.14 17.56 -5.36
CA PRO A 289 -0.79 16.40 -6.18
C PRO A 289 -0.21 15.19 -5.42
N PHE A 290 -0.26 15.19 -4.09
CA PHE A 290 0.29 14.17 -3.17
C PHE A 290 1.83 14.14 -3.05
N ASP A 291 2.46 15.30 -3.21
CA ASP A 291 3.91 15.51 -3.21
C ASP A 291 4.48 15.98 -1.85
N ARG A 292 3.62 16.26 -0.87
CA ARG A 292 4.01 16.72 0.46
C ARG A 292 3.07 16.19 1.54
N ILE A 293 3.56 16.18 2.77
CA ILE A 293 2.68 16.05 3.93
C ILE A 293 1.93 17.38 4.11
N VAL A 294 0.61 17.29 4.27
CA VAL A 294 -0.32 18.43 4.38
C VAL A 294 -0.99 18.45 5.76
N ASP A 295 -1.49 17.29 6.22
CA ASP A 295 -2.14 17.17 7.52
C ASP A 295 -1.41 16.09 8.33
N GLU A 296 -0.44 16.51 9.14
CA GLU A 296 0.35 15.61 9.98
C GLU A 296 -0.50 14.95 11.08
N ASP A 297 -0.34 13.64 11.25
CA ASP A 297 -0.97 12.86 12.32
C ASP A 297 0.13 12.25 13.22
N ILE A 298 0.77 13.13 13.99
CA ILE A 298 1.91 12.78 14.85
C ILE A 298 1.54 11.67 15.83
N ASP A 299 0.34 11.73 16.41
CA ASP A 299 -0.14 10.76 17.40
C ASP A 299 -0.28 9.36 16.80
N THR A 300 -0.87 9.25 15.61
CA THR A 300 -0.99 7.96 14.91
C THR A 300 0.38 7.45 14.48
N ARG A 301 1.27 8.33 13.98
CA ARG A 301 2.65 7.93 13.64
C ARG A 301 3.40 7.40 14.84
N ALA A 302 3.35 8.09 15.98
CA ALA A 302 4.01 7.66 17.21
C ALA A 302 3.46 6.32 17.71
N ALA A 303 2.13 6.15 17.74
CA ALA A 303 1.50 4.91 18.17
C ALA A 303 1.86 3.72 17.24
N LEU A 304 1.88 3.93 15.93
CA LEU A 304 2.29 2.91 14.97
C LEU A 304 3.77 2.59 15.05
N ALA A 305 4.63 3.60 15.24
CA ALA A 305 6.06 3.43 15.36
C ALA A 305 6.44 2.61 16.61
N GLU A 306 5.86 2.94 17.76
CA GLU A 306 6.01 2.20 19.00
C GLU A 306 5.56 0.73 18.84
N LEU A 307 4.37 0.53 18.27
CA LEU A 307 3.83 -0.81 18.04
C LEU A 307 4.70 -1.62 17.07
N ALA A 308 5.10 -1.02 15.95
CA ALA A 308 5.96 -1.67 14.96
C ALA A 308 7.32 -2.05 15.55
N ALA A 309 7.95 -1.17 16.34
CA ALA A 309 9.20 -1.48 17.03
C ALA A 309 9.03 -2.67 17.99
N GLN A 310 7.95 -2.72 18.77
CA GLN A 310 7.67 -3.85 19.67
C GLN A 310 7.55 -5.20 18.94
N TYR A 311 6.93 -5.22 17.76
CA TYR A 311 6.79 -6.46 16.97
C TYR A 311 8.10 -6.83 16.28
N ALA A 312 8.80 -5.85 15.73
CA ALA A 312 10.10 -6.07 15.09
C ALA A 312 11.15 -6.60 16.07
N ILE A 313 11.23 -6.03 17.29
CA ILE A 313 12.11 -6.52 18.36
C ILE A 313 11.74 -7.95 18.79
N ALA A 314 10.45 -8.29 18.77
CA ALA A 314 9.97 -9.65 19.04
C ALA A 314 10.17 -10.61 17.85
N GLY A 315 10.92 -10.21 16.81
CA GLY A 315 11.21 -11.03 15.64
C GLY A 315 10.00 -11.27 14.73
N GLN A 316 8.92 -10.51 14.88
CA GLN A 316 7.72 -10.66 14.07
C GLN A 316 7.78 -9.78 12.83
N PRO A 317 7.30 -10.26 11.66
CA PRO A 317 7.17 -9.42 10.48
C PRO A 317 6.22 -8.24 10.74
N VAL A 318 6.58 -7.07 10.23
CA VAL A 318 5.77 -5.85 10.29
C VAL A 318 5.51 -5.38 8.87
N VAL A 319 4.24 -5.32 8.46
CA VAL A 319 3.85 -4.85 7.13
C VAL A 319 2.82 -3.73 7.26
N ILE A 320 3.21 -2.53 6.85
CA ILE A 320 2.38 -1.31 6.97
C ILE A 320 2.21 -0.69 5.59
N ALA A 321 0.96 -0.46 5.19
CA ALA A 321 0.64 0.28 3.97
C ALA A 321 -0.10 1.58 4.26
N ALA A 322 0.46 2.72 3.83
CA ALA A 322 -0.17 4.04 3.93
C ALA A 322 -0.84 4.49 2.63
N ASN A 323 -1.95 5.19 2.75
CA ASN A 323 -2.62 5.86 1.63
C ASN A 323 -2.23 7.35 1.59
N ASN A 324 -2.26 7.99 0.42
CA ASN A 324 -2.01 9.43 0.34
C ASN A 324 -3.00 10.24 1.20
N LYS A 325 -4.21 9.71 1.41
CA LYS A 325 -5.22 10.32 2.27
C LYS A 325 -4.95 10.19 3.77
N ALA A 326 -3.86 9.54 4.16
CA ALA A 326 -3.39 9.54 5.54
C ALA A 326 -2.96 10.95 5.96
N GLU A 327 -2.05 11.55 5.18
CA GLU A 327 -1.41 12.82 5.58
C GLU A 327 -1.07 13.74 4.39
N GLY A 328 -1.35 13.33 3.14
CA GLY A 328 -1.04 14.09 1.94
C GLY A 328 -0.07 13.38 1.00
N SER A 329 0.88 12.59 1.51
CA SER A 329 1.80 11.82 0.67
C SER A 329 2.22 10.52 1.34
N ALA A 330 1.78 9.39 0.79
CA ALA A 330 2.02 8.07 1.39
C ALA A 330 3.52 7.70 1.48
N PRO A 331 4.39 7.98 0.49
CA PRO A 331 5.82 7.73 0.63
C PRO A 331 6.42 8.54 1.79
N LEU A 332 6.09 9.83 1.89
CA LEU A 332 6.61 10.68 2.97
C LEU A 332 6.10 10.22 4.35
N THR A 333 4.83 9.85 4.46
CA THR A 333 4.30 9.17 5.67
C THR A 333 5.11 7.93 6.02
N CYS A 334 5.48 7.09 5.04
CA CYS A 334 6.32 5.93 5.28
C CYS A 334 7.72 6.32 5.77
N PHE A 335 8.29 7.42 5.28
CA PHE A 335 9.61 7.88 5.70
C PHE A 335 9.58 8.40 7.14
N GLU A 336 8.55 9.15 7.52
CA GLU A 336 8.38 9.58 8.92
C GLU A 336 8.12 8.39 9.85
N LEU A 337 7.30 7.41 9.43
CA LEU A 337 7.13 6.17 10.17
C LEU A 337 8.45 5.40 10.32
N ALA A 338 9.27 5.33 9.28
CA ALA A 338 10.59 4.71 9.34
C ALA A 338 11.48 5.38 10.40
N ARG A 339 11.51 6.71 10.46
CA ARG A 339 12.26 7.46 11.49
C ARG A 339 11.76 7.10 12.88
N GLY A 340 10.45 7.20 13.10
CA GLY A 340 9.85 6.88 14.40
C GLY A 340 10.13 5.44 14.84
N ILE A 341 10.08 4.46 13.92
CA ILE A 341 10.36 3.05 14.22
C ILE A 341 11.84 2.86 14.60
N ALA A 342 12.77 3.44 13.82
CA ALA A 342 14.20 3.33 14.11
C ALA A 342 14.52 3.91 15.50
N GLU A 343 14.01 5.10 15.81
CA GLU A 343 14.19 5.72 17.12
C GLU A 343 13.56 4.92 18.26
N ALA A 344 12.37 4.34 18.04
CA ALA A 344 11.71 3.49 19.04
C ALA A 344 12.51 2.20 19.31
N CYS A 345 13.10 1.60 18.28
CA CYS A 345 14.00 0.45 18.43
C CYS A 345 15.27 0.81 19.21
N GLU A 346 15.90 1.95 18.91
CA GLU A 346 17.11 2.42 19.59
C GLU A 346 16.85 2.73 21.07
N ARG A 347 15.72 3.37 21.38
CA ARG A 347 15.29 3.61 22.78
C ARG A 347 15.08 2.31 23.54
N ALA A 348 14.51 1.29 22.90
CA ALA A 348 14.28 0.00 23.54
C ALA A 348 15.59 -0.81 23.75
N GLN A 349 16.64 -0.54 22.98
CA GLN A 349 17.96 -1.15 23.17
C GLN A 349 18.82 -0.44 24.21
N SER A 350 18.51 0.82 24.52
CA SER A 350 19.25 1.66 25.47
C SER A 350 18.75 1.55 26.91
N ASN A 351 17.62 0.87 27.12
CA ASN A 351 16.98 0.64 28.42
C ASN A 351 17.16 -0.81 28.88
#